data_AF-A0A2M8C778-F1
#
_entry.id   AF-A0A2M8C778-F1
#
_cell.length_a   1.000
_cell.length_b   1.000
_cell.length_c   1.000
_cell.angle_alpha   90.00
_cell.angle_beta   90.00
_cell.angle_gamma   90.00
#
_symmetry.space_group_name_H-M   'P 1'
#
loop_
_entity.id
_entity.type
_entity.pdbx_description
1 polymer ?
#
loop_
_entity_poly.entity_id
_entity_poly.type
_entity_poly.pdbx_seq_one_letter_code
_entity_poly.pdbx_strand_id
1 'polypeptide(L)'
;MKLVLTFTIIALANLTFSQATFPDFLQGTWKMENKEIYEHWDKLDNKELKGISYRINDGQLFVSEYLDIIQKNNEIIYTAIVLDQNQKEGVEFKMTQTDSTFIFENAYHDFPKKIVYQKLSDTRIFVQVLDEKQKGYGYGMTKQCVVTTEQDTTISNPDYDMALAEKLGADDYGMKKYFLVILKTGTNTTAEKQLITESFRGHLDNINKLVKDGKLVVAGPLGKNENSYRGIFILNNINTIEEAQDLLQTDPAIKNSFLDYEIFNWYGSAALPEYLPVSDKIWKSNP
;
A
#
# COMPACT_ATOMS: atom_id res chain seq x y z
N MET A 1 64.94 31.91 -33.59
CA MET A 1 63.80 30.96 -33.48
C MET A 1 63.26 31.01 -32.06
N LYS A 2 62.10 31.62 -31.84
CA LYS A 2 61.38 31.57 -30.54
C LYS A 2 60.22 30.60 -30.73
N LEU A 3 60.24 29.47 -30.02
CA LEU A 3 59.08 28.57 -29.93
C LEU A 3 58.07 29.19 -28.96
N VAL A 4 56.84 29.41 -29.44
CA VAL A 4 55.69 29.72 -28.60
C VAL A 4 54.94 28.41 -28.38
N LEU A 5 54.88 27.95 -27.12
CA LEU A 5 54.17 26.74 -26.71
C LEU A 5 52.76 27.16 -26.25
N THR A 6 51.74 26.82 -27.02
CA THR A 6 50.34 27.09 -26.67
C THR A 6 49.78 25.88 -25.90
N PHE A 7 49.44 26.07 -24.62
CA PHE A 7 48.74 25.06 -23.81
C PHE A 7 47.24 25.16 -24.08
N THR A 8 46.66 24.13 -24.72
CA THR A 8 45.21 23.99 -24.89
C THR A 8 44.63 23.31 -23.64
N ILE A 9 43.84 24.03 -22.87
CA ILE A 9 43.08 23.48 -21.73
C ILE A 9 41.85 22.75 -22.31
N ILE A 10 41.86 21.42 -22.26
CA ILE A 10 40.69 20.61 -22.57
C ILE A 10 39.83 20.55 -21.30
N ALA A 11 38.71 21.27 -21.31
CA ALA A 11 37.68 21.13 -20.29
C ALA A 11 36.92 19.81 -20.53
N LEU A 12 37.27 18.75 -19.80
CA LEU A 12 36.43 17.56 -19.72
C LEU A 12 35.20 17.91 -18.88
N ALA A 13 34.05 18.11 -19.53
CA ALA A 13 32.77 18.09 -18.85
C ALA A 13 32.51 16.66 -18.35
N ASN A 14 32.65 16.43 -17.04
CA ASN A 14 32.17 15.21 -16.42
C ASN A 14 30.64 15.21 -16.50
N LEU A 15 30.08 14.40 -17.40
CA LEU A 15 28.66 14.04 -17.37
C LEU A 15 28.45 13.18 -16.11
N THR A 16 28.03 13.82 -15.03
CA THR A 16 27.51 13.12 -13.86
C THR A 16 26.15 12.56 -14.26
N PHE A 17 26.07 11.24 -14.46
CA PHE A 17 24.77 10.58 -14.53
C PHE A 17 24.16 10.63 -13.12
N SER A 18 23.18 11.51 -12.93
CA SER A 18 22.37 11.51 -11.71
C SER A 18 21.69 10.15 -11.58
N GLN A 19 21.84 9.50 -10.44
CA GLN A 19 21.11 8.28 -10.14
C GLN A 19 19.61 8.61 -10.13
N ALA A 20 18.81 7.80 -10.82
CA ALA A 20 17.35 7.96 -10.82
C ALA A 20 16.85 7.87 -9.37
N THR A 21 16.18 8.92 -8.92
CA THR A 21 15.64 9.02 -7.56
C THR A 21 14.26 8.39 -7.53
N PHE A 22 13.95 7.65 -6.48
CA PHE A 22 12.63 7.06 -6.31
C PHE A 22 11.59 8.17 -5.99
N PRO A 23 10.37 8.14 -6.58
CA PRO A 23 9.41 9.24 -6.50
C PRO A 23 8.64 9.30 -5.17
N ASP A 24 9.34 9.27 -4.04
CA ASP A 24 8.78 9.29 -2.69
C ASP A 24 7.84 10.45 -2.41
N PHE A 25 8.00 11.57 -3.14
CA PHE A 25 7.14 12.74 -2.98
C PHE A 25 5.66 12.44 -3.26
N LEU A 26 5.36 11.41 -4.06
CA LEU A 26 4.00 10.98 -4.38
C LEU A 26 3.26 10.39 -3.19
N GLN A 27 3.94 9.97 -2.11
CA GLN A 27 3.29 9.43 -0.93
C GLN A 27 2.20 10.38 -0.38
N GLY A 28 1.04 9.80 -0.07
CA GLY A 28 -0.16 10.48 0.41
C GLY A 28 -1.26 10.59 -0.65
N THR A 29 -2.30 11.36 -0.35
CA THR A 29 -3.41 11.56 -1.30
C THR A 29 -3.28 12.87 -2.06
N TRP A 30 -3.58 12.80 -3.34
CA TRP A 30 -3.65 13.91 -4.27
C TRP A 30 -5.07 14.03 -4.81
N LYS A 31 -5.65 15.23 -4.72
CA LYS A 31 -6.95 15.53 -5.33
C LYS A 31 -6.75 16.29 -6.63
N MET A 32 -7.39 15.83 -7.70
CA MET A 32 -7.42 16.56 -8.96
C MET A 32 -8.16 17.89 -8.81
N GLU A 33 -7.60 18.97 -9.34
CA GLU A 33 -8.21 20.29 -9.26
C GLU A 33 -9.63 20.30 -9.87
N ASN A 34 -10.60 20.83 -9.12
CA ASN A 34 -12.01 20.97 -9.51
C ASN A 34 -12.77 19.66 -9.78
N LYS A 35 -12.25 18.50 -9.34
CA LYS A 35 -12.93 17.20 -9.50
C LYS A 35 -12.84 16.37 -8.23
N GLU A 36 -13.85 15.53 -8.00
CA GLU A 36 -13.84 14.50 -6.96
C GLU A 36 -13.11 13.23 -7.46
N ILE A 37 -11.89 13.44 -8.00
CA ILE A 37 -11.00 12.38 -8.46
C ILE A 37 -9.71 12.49 -7.66
N TYR A 38 -9.24 11.36 -7.17
CA TYR A 38 -8.16 11.26 -6.23
C TYR A 38 -7.18 10.17 -6.65
N GLU A 39 -5.93 10.35 -6.26
CA GLU A 39 -4.88 9.35 -6.34
C GLU A 39 -4.20 9.25 -4.98
N HIS A 40 -4.20 8.08 -4.38
CA HIS A 40 -3.53 7.83 -3.10
C HIS A 40 -2.33 6.92 -3.33
N TRP A 41 -1.18 7.23 -2.72
CA TRP A 41 0.01 6.40 -2.74
C TRP A 41 0.50 6.05 -1.33
N ASP A 42 0.60 4.75 -1.07
CA ASP A 42 1.25 4.18 0.08
C ASP A 42 2.69 3.79 -0.23
N LYS A 43 3.63 4.32 0.55
CA LYS A 43 5.01 3.84 0.56
C LYS A 43 5.09 2.56 1.39
N LEU A 44 5.39 1.43 0.75
CA LEU A 44 5.54 0.14 1.42
C LEU A 44 6.96 -0.03 1.96
N ASP A 45 7.96 0.39 1.19
CA ASP A 45 9.35 0.49 1.60
C ASP A 45 10.10 1.54 0.75
N ASN A 46 11.45 1.57 0.79
CA ASN A 46 12.26 2.53 0.03
C ASN A 46 12.31 2.29 -1.49
N LYS A 47 11.61 1.29 -2.01
CA LYS A 47 11.64 0.83 -3.40
C LYS A 47 10.24 0.56 -3.96
N GLU A 48 9.18 0.66 -3.16
CA GLU A 48 7.83 0.31 -3.60
C GLU A 48 6.78 1.32 -3.09
N LEU A 49 6.00 1.85 -4.03
CA LEU A 49 4.78 2.62 -3.79
C LEU A 49 3.60 1.88 -4.41
N LYS A 50 2.54 1.67 -3.65
CA LYS A 50 1.26 1.21 -4.19
C LYS A 50 0.26 2.35 -4.21
N GLY A 51 -0.44 2.47 -5.32
CA GLY A 51 -1.42 3.53 -5.50
C GLY A 51 -2.79 3.03 -5.92
N ILE A 52 -3.78 3.87 -5.71
CA ILE A 52 -5.13 3.71 -6.26
C ILE A 52 -5.60 5.04 -6.82
N SER A 53 -6.22 4.99 -8.01
CA SER A 53 -7.02 6.08 -8.52
C SER A 53 -8.49 5.80 -8.23
N TYR A 54 -9.20 6.78 -7.67
CA TYR A 54 -10.60 6.63 -7.32
C TYR A 54 -11.36 7.94 -7.46
N ARG A 55 -12.68 7.82 -7.57
CA ARG A 55 -13.60 8.95 -7.53
C ARG A 55 -14.58 8.80 -6.38
N ILE A 56 -15.04 9.93 -5.86
CA ILE A 56 -16.11 9.97 -4.86
C ILE A 56 -17.37 10.46 -5.56
N ASN A 57 -18.46 9.68 -5.48
CA ASN A 57 -19.78 10.08 -5.94
C ASN A 57 -20.81 9.77 -4.85
N ASP A 58 -21.58 10.77 -4.43
CA ASP A 58 -22.55 10.67 -3.33
C ASP A 58 -21.96 10.01 -2.05
N GLY A 59 -20.72 10.35 -1.70
CA GLY A 59 -20.01 9.80 -0.54
C GLY A 59 -19.52 8.35 -0.71
N GLN A 60 -19.78 7.71 -1.85
CA GLN A 60 -19.28 6.37 -2.17
C GLN A 60 -17.98 6.46 -2.97
N LEU A 61 -17.01 5.64 -2.57
CA LEU A 61 -15.72 5.53 -3.22
C LEU A 61 -15.78 4.49 -4.35
N PHE A 62 -15.39 4.90 -5.54
CA PHE A 62 -15.28 4.04 -6.72
C PHE A 62 -13.84 4.03 -7.22
N VAL A 63 -13.13 2.91 -7.00
CA VAL A 63 -11.79 2.69 -7.55
C VAL A 63 -11.88 2.51 -9.06
N SER A 64 -11.07 3.24 -9.81
CA SER A 64 -10.95 3.09 -11.26
C SER A 64 -9.70 2.33 -11.66
N GLU A 65 -8.64 2.43 -10.87
CA GLU A 65 -7.31 1.93 -11.24
C GLU A 65 -6.48 1.55 -10.00
N TYR A 66 -5.71 0.47 -10.13
CA TYR A 66 -4.62 0.14 -9.20
C TYR A 66 -3.28 0.50 -9.84
N LEU A 67 -2.41 1.13 -9.05
CA LEU A 67 -1.12 1.64 -9.48
C LEU A 67 0.01 1.03 -8.65
N ASP A 68 1.18 0.88 -9.25
CA ASP A 68 2.38 0.38 -8.58
C ASP A 68 3.60 1.11 -9.11
N ILE A 69 4.55 1.50 -8.26
CA ILE A 69 5.87 1.99 -8.67
C ILE A 69 6.91 1.19 -7.92
N ILE A 70 7.67 0.37 -8.63
CA ILE A 70 8.68 -0.52 -8.04
C ILE A 70 10.06 -0.25 -8.62
N GLN A 71 11.07 -0.14 -7.75
CA GLN A 71 12.47 -0.13 -8.14
C GLN A 71 13.07 -1.55 -8.15
N LYS A 72 13.43 -2.05 -9.34
CA LYS A 72 14.11 -3.34 -9.56
C LYS A 72 15.33 -3.14 -10.45
N ASN A 73 16.48 -3.72 -10.09
CA ASN A 73 17.71 -3.70 -10.91
C ASN A 73 18.12 -2.30 -11.43
N ASN A 74 18.05 -1.28 -10.57
CA ASN A 74 18.29 0.14 -10.89
C ASN A 74 17.28 0.78 -11.89
N GLU A 75 16.23 0.08 -12.26
CA GLU A 75 15.10 0.61 -13.01
C GLU A 75 13.93 0.89 -12.07
N ILE A 76 13.15 1.92 -12.35
CA ILE A 76 11.90 2.21 -11.66
C ILE A 76 10.77 2.01 -12.67
N ILE A 77 9.83 1.14 -12.34
CA ILE A 77 8.73 0.72 -13.21
C ILE A 77 7.42 1.17 -12.58
N TYR A 78 6.62 1.93 -13.32
CA TYR A 78 5.24 2.24 -12.99
C TYR A 78 4.33 1.21 -13.67
N THR A 79 3.36 0.66 -12.96
CA THR A 79 2.36 -0.28 -13.48
C THR A 79 0.97 0.27 -13.22
N ALA A 80 0.13 0.27 -14.25
CA ALA A 80 -1.27 0.69 -14.19
C ALA A 80 -2.20 -0.48 -14.52
N ILE A 81 -3.16 -0.77 -13.64
CA ILE A 81 -4.21 -1.79 -13.84
C ILE A 81 -5.57 -1.10 -13.81
N VAL A 82 -6.17 -0.90 -14.99
CA VAL A 82 -7.49 -0.29 -15.12
C VAL A 82 -8.57 -1.37 -15.02
N LEU A 83 -9.51 -1.22 -14.09
CA LEU A 83 -10.43 -2.30 -13.70
C LEU A 83 -11.41 -2.74 -14.80
N ASP A 84 -11.79 -1.81 -15.68
CA ASP A 84 -12.77 -2.04 -16.74
C ASP A 84 -12.12 -2.16 -18.14
N GLN A 85 -10.81 -2.35 -18.21
CA GLN A 85 -10.06 -2.41 -19.48
C GLN A 85 -9.00 -3.51 -19.48
N ASN A 86 -8.47 -3.81 -20.67
CA ASN A 86 -7.30 -4.69 -20.89
C ASN A 86 -7.32 -6.03 -20.14
N GLN A 87 -8.50 -6.63 -19.94
CA GLN A 87 -8.66 -7.87 -19.16
C GLN A 87 -8.05 -7.80 -17.73
N LYS A 88 -7.87 -6.59 -17.19
CA LYS A 88 -7.21 -6.29 -15.90
C LYS A 88 -5.72 -6.68 -15.86
N GLU A 89 -5.07 -6.80 -17.00
CA GLU A 89 -3.62 -6.92 -17.07
C GLU A 89 -2.95 -5.55 -16.89
N GLY A 90 -1.87 -5.53 -16.11
CA GLY A 90 -1.10 -4.32 -15.84
C GLY A 90 -0.29 -3.86 -17.04
N VAL A 91 -0.27 -2.55 -17.28
CA VAL A 91 0.56 -1.92 -18.29
C VAL A 91 1.75 -1.26 -17.61
N GLU A 92 2.96 -1.69 -17.97
CA GLU A 92 4.21 -1.20 -17.38
C GLU A 92 4.79 -0.02 -18.17
N PHE A 93 5.39 0.92 -17.45
CA PHE A 93 6.05 2.11 -17.97
C PHE A 93 7.38 2.30 -17.26
N LYS A 94 8.46 2.45 -18.02
CA LYS A 94 9.80 2.62 -17.46
C LYS A 94 10.06 4.09 -17.15
N MET A 95 10.60 4.37 -15.97
CA MET A 95 10.89 5.73 -15.55
C MET A 95 12.17 6.28 -16.18
N THR A 96 12.10 7.53 -16.61
CA THR A 96 13.22 8.46 -16.76
C THR A 96 12.95 9.69 -15.89
N GLN A 97 13.99 10.41 -15.50
CA GLN A 97 13.86 11.58 -14.63
C GLN A 97 14.67 12.75 -15.17
N THR A 98 14.10 13.94 -15.12
CA THR A 98 14.76 15.21 -15.43
C THR A 98 14.35 16.27 -14.40
N ASP A 99 15.33 16.83 -13.68
CA ASP A 99 15.09 17.80 -12.61
C ASP A 99 14.03 17.31 -11.59
N SER A 100 12.91 18.03 -11.47
CA SER A 100 11.76 17.69 -10.60
C SER A 100 10.64 16.95 -11.33
N THR A 101 10.94 16.37 -12.49
CA THR A 101 9.98 15.72 -13.38
C THR A 101 10.29 14.23 -13.50
N PHE A 102 9.29 13.41 -13.21
CA PHE A 102 9.33 11.96 -13.28
C PHE A 102 8.49 11.52 -14.47
N ILE A 103 9.10 10.86 -15.44
CA ILE A 103 8.50 10.54 -16.73
C ILE A 103 8.47 9.02 -16.86
N PHE A 104 7.30 8.43 -16.89
CA PHE A 104 7.09 7.01 -17.09
C PHE A 104 6.68 6.76 -18.52
N GLU A 105 7.47 5.98 -19.27
CA GLU A 105 7.28 5.80 -20.72
C GLU A 105 7.10 4.34 -21.11
N ASN A 106 6.20 4.10 -22.05
CA ASN A 106 6.06 2.83 -22.75
C ASN A 106 5.88 3.09 -24.24
N ALA A 107 6.95 2.87 -25.01
CA ALA A 107 6.94 3.08 -26.46
C ALA A 107 6.04 2.08 -27.20
N TYR A 108 5.71 0.94 -26.59
CA TYR A 108 4.95 -0.16 -27.20
C TYR A 108 3.45 -0.10 -26.93
N HIS A 109 3.01 0.60 -25.88
CA HIS A 109 1.58 0.79 -25.58
C HIS A 109 0.92 1.77 -26.55
N ASP A 110 -0.38 1.69 -26.84
CA ASP A 110 -1.05 2.55 -27.82
C ASP A 110 -1.28 3.98 -27.30
N PHE A 111 -1.97 4.12 -26.16
CA PHE A 111 -2.08 5.34 -25.40
C PHE A 111 -2.42 5.00 -23.93
N PRO A 112 -1.75 5.60 -22.93
CA PRO A 112 -0.71 6.62 -23.07
C PRO A 112 0.66 6.06 -23.46
N LYS A 113 1.49 6.91 -24.04
CA LYS A 113 2.92 6.61 -24.25
C LYS A 113 3.76 7.11 -23.09
N LYS A 114 3.33 8.21 -22.45
CA LYS A 114 4.02 8.83 -21.31
C LYS A 114 3.04 9.26 -20.23
N ILE A 115 3.42 9.03 -18.99
CA ILE A 115 2.79 9.58 -17.79
C ILE A 115 3.85 10.41 -17.07
N VAL A 116 3.57 11.68 -16.86
CA VAL A 116 4.54 12.64 -16.31
C VAL A 116 4.02 13.17 -15.00
N TYR A 117 4.81 13.04 -13.94
CA TYR A 117 4.57 13.70 -12.66
C TYR A 117 5.62 14.80 -12.47
N GLN A 118 5.18 16.05 -12.49
CA GLN A 118 6.02 17.20 -12.19
C GLN A 118 5.72 17.68 -10.77
N LYS A 119 6.74 17.64 -9.89
CA LYS A 119 6.63 18.23 -8.56
C LYS A 119 6.72 19.75 -8.67
N LEU A 120 5.62 20.45 -8.37
CA LEU A 120 5.59 21.93 -8.34
C LEU A 120 5.94 22.47 -6.95
N SER A 121 5.48 21.78 -5.91
CA SER A 121 5.80 22.03 -4.50
C SER A 121 5.56 20.76 -3.68
N ASP A 122 5.70 20.80 -2.35
CA ASP A 122 5.38 19.66 -1.49
C ASP A 122 3.88 19.32 -1.46
N THR A 123 3.02 20.28 -1.83
CA THR A 123 1.56 20.13 -1.82
C THR A 123 0.91 20.24 -3.20
N ARG A 124 1.68 20.45 -4.27
CA ARG A 124 1.14 20.54 -5.63
C ARG A 124 1.99 19.77 -6.62
N ILE A 125 1.32 19.01 -7.47
CA ILE A 125 1.90 18.32 -8.61
C ILE A 125 1.11 18.68 -9.86
N PHE A 126 1.76 18.54 -11.00
CA PHE A 126 1.10 18.56 -12.30
C PHE A 126 1.33 17.22 -12.98
N VAL A 127 0.23 16.60 -13.42
CA VAL A 127 0.26 15.30 -14.09
C VAL A 127 -0.04 15.51 -15.57
N GLN A 128 0.71 14.84 -16.44
CA GLN A 128 0.43 14.83 -17.88
C GLN A 128 0.37 13.40 -18.40
N VAL A 129 -0.58 13.14 -19.29
CA VAL A 129 -0.79 11.85 -19.95
C VAL A 129 -0.71 12.10 -21.45
N LEU A 130 0.36 11.62 -22.08
CA LEU A 130 0.79 12.06 -23.42
C LEU A 130 1.01 10.88 -24.38
N ASP A 131 0.80 11.15 -25.67
CA ASP A 131 1.17 10.28 -26.79
C ASP A 131 2.63 10.52 -27.25
N GLU A 132 3.03 9.84 -28.33
CA GLU A 132 4.37 9.94 -28.92
C GLU A 132 4.69 11.34 -29.50
N LYS A 133 3.66 12.12 -29.83
CA LYS A 133 3.74 13.48 -30.41
C LYS A 133 3.55 14.57 -29.35
N GLN A 134 3.64 14.22 -28.07
CA GLN A 134 3.41 15.12 -26.94
C GLN A 134 1.99 15.72 -26.91
N LYS A 135 1.03 15.08 -27.58
CA LYS A 135 -0.39 15.44 -27.48
C LYS A 135 -1.02 14.60 -26.38
N GLY A 136 -1.94 15.20 -25.64
CA GLY A 136 -2.61 14.53 -24.55
C GLY A 136 -3.33 15.52 -23.67
N TYR A 137 -3.43 15.21 -22.38
CA TYR A 137 -4.06 16.07 -21.39
C TYR A 137 -3.19 16.17 -20.14
N GLY A 138 -3.43 17.22 -19.34
CA GLY A 138 -2.76 17.39 -18.07
C GLY A 138 -3.68 18.07 -17.06
N TYR A 139 -3.38 17.87 -15.79
CA TYR A 139 -4.18 18.37 -14.68
C TYR A 139 -3.30 18.61 -13.46
N GLY A 140 -3.64 19.65 -12.71
CA GLY A 140 -3.06 19.88 -11.39
C GLY A 140 -3.66 18.95 -10.37
N MET A 141 -2.85 18.50 -9.42
CA MET A 141 -3.34 17.86 -8.21
C MET A 141 -2.74 18.53 -6.98
N THR A 142 -3.54 18.61 -5.93
CA THR A 142 -3.13 19.18 -4.64
C THR A 142 -3.10 18.07 -3.59
N LYS A 143 -1.98 17.97 -2.86
CA LYS A 143 -1.84 17.03 -1.75
C LYS A 143 -2.87 17.39 -0.70
N GLN A 144 -3.65 16.41 -0.28
CA GLN A 144 -4.52 16.55 0.88
C GLN A 144 -3.62 16.40 2.11
N CYS A 145 -3.31 17.51 2.77
CA CYS A 145 -2.49 17.54 3.99
C CYS A 145 -3.37 17.36 5.22
N VAL A 146 -2.96 16.48 6.14
CA VAL A 146 -3.45 16.42 7.52
C VAL A 146 -3.01 17.72 8.22
N VAL A 147 -3.94 18.64 8.49
CA VAL A 147 -3.66 19.84 9.30
C VAL A 147 -3.93 19.49 10.76
N THR A 148 -2.86 19.45 11.56
CA THR A 148 -2.97 19.41 13.02
C THR A 148 -3.29 20.82 13.53
N THR A 149 -4.24 20.90 14.47
CA THR A 149 -4.61 22.05 15.33
C THR A 149 -5.19 23.29 14.64
N GLU A 150 -6.52 23.32 14.48
CA GLU A 150 -7.48 24.38 14.90
C GLU A 150 -8.83 24.09 14.19
N GLN A 151 -9.97 24.35 14.87
CA GLN A 151 -11.33 23.94 14.46
C GLN A 151 -11.59 24.11 12.94
N ASP A 152 -11.81 22.97 12.27
CA ASP A 152 -11.78 22.84 10.82
C ASP A 152 -13.19 22.97 10.20
N THR A 153 -13.37 23.96 9.33
CA THR A 153 -14.57 24.16 8.52
C THR A 153 -14.66 23.23 7.29
N THR A 154 -13.78 22.23 7.15
CA THR A 154 -13.69 21.32 5.99
C THR A 154 -14.19 19.89 6.23
N ILE A 155 -14.77 19.60 7.40
CA ILE A 155 -15.46 18.34 7.65
C ILE A 155 -16.71 18.26 6.75
N SER A 156 -16.58 17.59 5.59
CA SER A 156 -17.67 17.40 4.63
C SER A 156 -18.62 16.28 5.03
N ASN A 157 -18.12 15.31 5.82
CA ASN A 157 -18.93 14.26 6.40
C ASN A 157 -19.63 14.79 7.67
N PRO A 158 -20.95 15.05 7.64
CA PRO A 158 -21.67 15.57 8.81
C PRO A 158 -21.63 14.62 10.01
N ASP A 159 -21.31 13.33 9.78
CA ASP A 159 -21.22 12.28 10.79
C ASP A 159 -19.77 11.99 11.24
N TYR A 160 -18.79 12.82 10.86
CA TYR A 160 -17.41 12.61 11.27
C TYR A 160 -17.27 12.75 12.79
N ASP A 161 -16.80 11.66 13.42
CA ASP A 161 -16.46 11.61 14.84
C ASP A 161 -14.93 11.57 14.99
N MET A 162 -14.35 12.73 15.28
CA MET A 162 -12.91 12.91 15.48
C MET A 162 -12.39 12.03 16.63
N ALA A 163 -13.13 11.93 17.73
CA ALA A 163 -12.70 11.15 18.89
C ALA A 163 -12.68 9.65 18.57
N LEU A 164 -13.65 9.19 17.78
CA LEU A 164 -13.68 7.81 17.29
C LEU A 164 -12.55 7.54 16.29
N ALA A 165 -12.29 8.47 15.36
CA ALA A 165 -11.20 8.37 14.40
C ALA A 165 -9.84 8.26 15.12
N GLU A 166 -9.57 9.14 16.08
CA GLU A 166 -8.36 9.10 16.91
C GLU A 166 -8.24 7.80 17.72
N LYS A 167 -9.33 7.38 18.38
CA LYS A 167 -9.38 6.12 19.15
C LYS A 167 -9.01 4.91 18.28
N LEU A 168 -9.50 4.89 17.04
CA LEU A 168 -9.30 3.77 16.13
C LEU A 168 -7.95 3.84 15.40
N GLY A 169 -7.23 4.96 15.51
CA GLY A 169 -6.00 5.21 14.75
C GLY A 169 -6.29 5.37 13.26
N ALA A 170 -7.44 5.95 12.92
CA ALA A 170 -7.84 6.24 11.57
C ALA A 170 -7.05 7.44 11.01
N ASP A 171 -6.67 7.36 9.75
CA ASP A 171 -6.32 8.53 8.95
C ASP A 171 -7.58 9.30 8.51
N ASP A 172 -7.37 10.34 7.70
CA ASP A 172 -8.43 11.22 7.18
C ASP A 172 -9.53 10.46 6.38
N TYR A 173 -9.26 9.23 5.93
CA TYR A 173 -10.22 8.39 5.20
C TYR A 173 -10.99 7.42 6.09
N GLY A 174 -10.74 7.40 7.40
CA GLY A 174 -11.29 6.36 8.27
C GLY A 174 -10.56 5.02 8.14
N MET A 175 -9.31 5.03 7.66
CA MET A 175 -8.54 3.83 7.30
C MET A 175 -7.24 3.75 8.11
N LYS A 176 -6.60 2.57 8.14
CA LYS A 176 -5.25 2.39 8.71
C LYS A 176 -4.56 1.14 8.18
N LYS A 177 -3.26 1.03 8.51
CA LYS A 177 -2.44 -0.15 8.21
C LYS A 177 -2.67 -1.26 9.23
N TYR A 178 -2.71 -2.48 8.73
CA TYR A 178 -2.81 -3.74 9.45
C TYR A 178 -1.78 -4.73 8.89
N PHE A 179 -1.56 -5.84 9.60
CA PHE A 179 -0.91 -7.01 9.02
C PHE A 179 -1.96 -8.08 8.72
N LEU A 180 -2.18 -8.34 7.43
CA LEU A 180 -2.96 -9.47 6.96
C LEU A 180 -2.07 -10.71 6.96
N VAL A 181 -2.50 -11.76 7.63
CA VAL A 181 -1.78 -13.03 7.71
C VAL A 181 -2.61 -14.11 7.04
N ILE A 182 -2.00 -14.80 6.08
CA ILE A 182 -2.57 -16.00 5.48
C ILE A 182 -1.89 -17.20 6.14
N LEU A 183 -2.67 -17.98 6.90
CA LEU A 183 -2.19 -19.24 7.47
C LEU A 183 -2.21 -20.31 6.40
N LYS A 184 -1.17 -21.15 6.37
CA LYS A 184 -1.03 -22.29 5.46
C LYS A 184 -0.61 -23.55 6.22
N THR A 185 -0.66 -24.69 5.54
CA THR A 185 -0.22 -25.96 6.14
C THR A 185 1.29 -25.92 6.37
N GLY A 186 1.73 -26.21 7.59
CA GLY A 186 3.15 -26.25 7.94
C GLY A 186 3.82 -27.58 7.59
N THR A 187 5.11 -27.69 7.93
CA THR A 187 5.97 -28.83 7.56
C THR A 187 5.84 -30.03 8.49
N ASN A 188 5.23 -29.88 9.67
CA ASN A 188 5.10 -30.97 10.64
C ASN A 188 4.00 -31.95 10.21
N THR A 189 4.41 -33.19 9.94
CA THR A 189 3.55 -34.29 9.47
C THR A 189 3.44 -35.43 10.50
N THR A 190 3.80 -35.19 11.76
CA THR A 190 3.68 -36.20 12.82
C THR A 190 2.26 -36.76 12.95
N ALA A 191 2.15 -38.02 13.35
CA ALA A 191 0.88 -38.68 13.64
C ALA A 191 0.55 -38.69 15.15
N GLU A 192 1.34 -37.98 15.97
CA GLU A 192 1.16 -37.93 17.42
C GLU A 192 -0.09 -37.14 17.81
N LYS A 193 -1.17 -37.87 18.09
CA LYS A 193 -2.50 -37.28 18.36
C LYS A 193 -2.52 -36.28 19.51
N GLN A 194 -1.76 -36.55 20.57
CA GLN A 194 -1.69 -35.67 21.75
C GLN A 194 -1.09 -34.31 21.37
N LEU A 195 0.08 -34.31 20.73
CA LEU A 195 0.76 -33.09 20.27
C LEU A 195 -0.10 -32.27 19.31
N ILE A 196 -0.79 -32.92 18.36
CA ILE A 196 -1.71 -32.24 17.42
C ILE A 196 -2.83 -31.56 18.21
N THR A 197 -3.48 -32.30 19.11
CA THR A 197 -4.65 -31.81 19.86
C THR A 197 -4.26 -30.67 20.80
N GLU A 198 -3.13 -30.77 21.50
CA GLU A 198 -2.62 -29.72 22.36
C GLU A 198 -2.23 -28.47 21.57
N SER A 199 -1.63 -28.63 20.40
CA SER A 199 -1.22 -27.51 19.54
C SER A 199 -2.43 -26.73 19.01
N PHE A 200 -3.45 -27.41 18.49
CA PHE A 200 -4.64 -26.73 17.97
C PHE A 200 -5.59 -26.24 19.06
N ARG A 201 -5.62 -26.86 20.24
CA ARG A 201 -6.30 -26.25 21.40
C ARG A 201 -5.60 -24.95 21.80
N GLY A 202 -4.27 -24.99 21.90
CA GLY A 202 -3.47 -23.81 22.20
C GLY A 202 -3.58 -22.70 21.15
N HIS A 203 -3.75 -23.06 19.86
CA HIS A 203 -4.06 -22.12 18.78
C HIS A 203 -5.35 -21.33 19.06
N LEU A 204 -6.44 -22.01 19.40
CA LEU A 204 -7.71 -21.36 19.73
C LEU A 204 -7.61 -20.51 21.00
N ASP A 205 -6.94 -21.01 22.04
CA ASP A 205 -6.69 -20.25 23.27
C ASP A 205 -5.88 -18.97 22.97
N ASN A 206 -4.89 -19.07 22.08
CA ASN A 206 -4.09 -17.93 21.66
C ASN A 206 -4.91 -16.91 20.86
N ILE A 207 -5.75 -17.35 19.92
CA ILE A 207 -6.68 -16.45 19.20
C ILE A 207 -7.51 -15.65 20.19
N ASN A 208 -8.14 -16.32 21.16
CA ASN A 208 -8.97 -15.66 22.17
C ASN A 208 -8.17 -14.66 23.02
N LYS A 209 -6.94 -15.02 23.40
CA LYS A 209 -6.02 -14.10 24.09
C LYS A 209 -5.72 -12.87 23.22
N LEU A 210 -5.37 -13.05 21.95
CA LEU A 210 -4.99 -11.95 21.06
C LEU A 210 -6.17 -11.02 20.75
N VAL A 211 -7.38 -11.56 20.61
CA VAL A 211 -8.60 -10.75 20.48
C VAL A 211 -8.82 -9.92 21.74
N LYS A 212 -8.70 -10.54 22.93
CA LYS A 212 -8.84 -9.84 24.22
C LYS A 212 -7.79 -8.74 24.41
N ASP A 213 -6.56 -8.97 23.95
CA ASP A 213 -5.47 -8.01 24.01
C ASP A 213 -5.57 -6.92 22.92
N GLY A 214 -6.59 -6.97 22.05
CA GLY A 214 -6.81 -6.02 20.96
C GLY A 214 -5.80 -6.14 19.81
N LYS A 215 -5.05 -7.25 19.77
CA LYS A 215 -3.98 -7.52 18.80
C LYS A 215 -4.45 -8.31 17.58
N LEU A 216 -5.62 -8.92 17.63
CA LEU A 216 -6.24 -9.67 16.54
C LEU A 216 -7.69 -9.20 16.37
N VAL A 217 -8.05 -8.75 15.17
CA VAL A 217 -9.40 -8.20 14.90
C VAL A 217 -10.24 -9.07 13.99
N VAL A 218 -9.61 -9.92 13.17
CA VAL A 218 -10.30 -10.94 12.38
C VAL A 218 -9.53 -12.23 12.50
N ALA A 219 -10.24 -13.33 12.76
CA ALA A 219 -9.71 -14.67 12.70
C ALA A 219 -10.76 -15.61 12.11
N GLY A 220 -10.38 -16.42 11.13
CA GLY A 220 -11.31 -17.38 10.54
C GLY A 220 -10.64 -18.40 9.63
N PRO A 221 -11.18 -19.62 9.56
CA PRO A 221 -10.67 -20.66 8.67
C PRO A 221 -11.03 -20.35 7.21
N LEU A 222 -10.14 -20.75 6.31
CA LEU A 222 -10.42 -20.81 4.89
C LEU A 222 -10.89 -22.22 4.51
N GLY A 223 -11.84 -22.30 3.58
CA GLY A 223 -12.23 -23.56 2.97
C GLY A 223 -11.09 -24.19 2.17
N LYS A 224 -11.26 -25.45 1.76
CA LYS A 224 -10.28 -26.14 0.92
C LYS A 224 -10.03 -25.35 -0.37
N ASN A 225 -8.76 -25.17 -0.70
CA ASN A 225 -8.30 -24.41 -1.86
C ASN A 225 -6.98 -25.01 -2.39
N GLU A 226 -6.63 -24.65 -3.62
CA GLU A 226 -5.43 -25.17 -4.32
C GLU A 226 -4.11 -24.72 -3.66
N ASN A 227 -4.12 -23.63 -2.90
CA ASN A 227 -2.93 -23.05 -2.27
C ASN A 227 -2.66 -23.62 -0.87
N SER A 228 -3.45 -24.59 -0.40
CA SER A 228 -3.34 -25.16 0.96
C SER A 228 -3.44 -24.11 2.08
N TYR A 229 -4.11 -22.99 1.83
CA TYR A 229 -4.40 -21.97 2.82
C TYR A 229 -5.46 -22.46 3.80
N ARG A 230 -5.29 -22.09 5.07
CA ARG A 230 -6.00 -22.64 6.22
C ARG A 230 -6.81 -21.61 6.97
N GLY A 231 -6.43 -20.34 6.94
CA GLY A 231 -7.13 -19.28 7.63
C GLY A 231 -6.56 -17.91 7.36
N ILE A 232 -7.28 -16.90 7.82
CA ILE A 232 -6.89 -15.50 7.76
C ILE A 232 -6.84 -14.95 9.18
N PHE A 233 -5.76 -14.22 9.50
CA PHE A 233 -5.74 -13.28 10.61
C PHE A 233 -5.58 -11.85 10.09
N ILE A 234 -6.18 -10.88 10.79
CA ILE A 234 -5.85 -9.46 10.64
C ILE A 234 -5.36 -8.97 11.99
N LEU A 235 -4.06 -8.69 12.08
CA LEU A 235 -3.43 -8.19 13.29
C LEU A 235 -3.59 -6.69 13.39
N ASN A 236 -3.86 -6.22 14.60
CA ASN A 236 -4.18 -4.84 14.93
C ASN A 236 -3.19 -4.28 15.96
N ASN A 237 -2.93 -2.98 15.89
CA ASN A 237 -2.03 -2.27 16.81
C ASN A 237 -0.63 -2.91 16.89
N ILE A 238 -0.08 -3.26 15.72
CA ILE A 238 1.28 -3.79 15.53
C ILE A 238 2.05 -2.79 14.68
N ASN A 239 3.28 -2.48 15.07
CA ASN A 239 4.06 -1.42 14.41
C ASN A 239 5.02 -1.95 13.35
N THR A 240 5.51 -3.19 13.50
CA THR A 240 6.50 -3.78 12.59
C THR A 240 6.19 -5.23 12.26
N ILE A 241 6.77 -5.72 11.15
CA ILE A 241 6.61 -7.11 10.74
C ILE A 241 7.25 -8.08 11.74
N GLU A 242 8.33 -7.67 12.43
CA GLU A 242 8.97 -8.46 13.48
C GLU A 242 8.04 -8.64 14.69
N GLU A 243 7.35 -7.57 15.12
CA GLU A 243 6.35 -7.68 16.19
C GLU A 243 5.20 -8.61 15.78
N ALA A 244 4.77 -8.55 14.51
CA ALA A 244 3.76 -9.49 13.98
C ALA A 244 4.26 -10.94 14.02
N GLN A 245 5.52 -11.19 13.63
CA GLN A 245 6.12 -12.52 13.66
C GLN A 245 6.24 -13.06 15.09
N ASP A 246 6.75 -12.25 16.02
CA ASP A 246 6.85 -12.62 17.43
C ASP A 246 5.48 -12.97 18.02
N LEU A 247 4.45 -12.21 17.66
CA LEU A 247 3.08 -12.48 18.08
C LEU A 247 2.57 -13.81 17.52
N LEU A 248 2.80 -14.10 16.23
CA LEU A 248 2.40 -15.37 15.61
C LEU A 248 3.13 -16.56 16.23
N GLN A 249 4.37 -16.41 16.67
CA GLN A 249 5.14 -17.48 17.33
C GLN A 249 4.64 -17.83 18.75
N THR A 250 3.70 -17.05 19.31
CA THR A 250 3.00 -17.42 20.55
C THR A 250 1.98 -18.54 20.35
N ASP A 251 1.59 -18.81 19.10
CA ASP A 251 0.65 -19.85 18.73
C ASP A 251 1.32 -21.23 18.68
N PRO A 252 0.88 -22.21 19.50
CA PRO A 252 1.48 -23.54 19.51
C PRO A 252 1.36 -24.29 18.18
N ALA A 253 0.33 -24.06 17.37
CA ALA A 253 0.21 -24.70 16.06
C ALA A 253 1.23 -24.15 15.06
N ILE A 254 1.59 -22.87 15.17
CA ILE A 254 2.66 -22.25 14.38
C ILE A 254 4.03 -22.68 14.92
N LYS A 255 4.24 -22.58 16.24
CA LYS A 255 5.50 -22.94 16.90
C LYS A 255 5.91 -24.40 16.67
N ASN A 256 4.94 -25.32 16.65
CA ASN A 256 5.16 -26.73 16.34
C ASN A 256 5.10 -27.03 14.83
N SER A 257 5.05 -26.01 13.98
CA SER A 257 5.06 -26.11 12.51
C SER A 257 3.93 -26.93 11.90
N PHE A 258 2.77 -27.04 12.58
CA PHE A 258 1.54 -27.55 11.97
C PHE A 258 0.89 -26.51 11.06
N LEU A 259 1.03 -25.25 11.41
CA LEU A 259 0.70 -24.09 10.58
C LEU A 259 1.99 -23.32 10.24
N ASP A 260 1.98 -22.73 9.07
CA ASP A 260 2.96 -21.73 8.62
C ASP A 260 2.16 -20.51 8.13
N TYR A 261 2.83 -19.41 7.77
CA TYR A 261 2.14 -18.18 7.43
C TYR A 261 2.84 -17.32 6.38
N GLU A 262 2.06 -16.44 5.75
CA GLU A 262 2.50 -15.32 4.93
C GLU A 262 1.92 -14.04 5.51
N ILE A 263 2.73 -12.97 5.59
CA ILE A 263 2.33 -11.67 6.14
C ILE A 263 2.34 -10.63 5.04
N PHE A 264 1.27 -9.84 4.96
CA PHE A 264 1.11 -8.72 4.03
C PHE A 264 0.76 -7.45 4.81
N ASN A 265 1.38 -6.34 4.45
CA ASN A 265 0.90 -5.02 4.85
C ASN A 265 -0.44 -4.78 4.14
N TRP A 266 -1.49 -4.57 4.91
CA TRP A 266 -2.83 -4.36 4.38
C TRP A 266 -3.42 -3.06 4.90
N TYR A 267 -3.87 -2.20 3.99
CA TYR A 267 -4.57 -0.97 4.30
C TYR A 267 -6.08 -1.21 4.24
N GLY A 268 -6.78 -0.94 5.33
CA GLY A 268 -8.18 -1.29 5.52
C GLY A 268 -8.90 -0.33 6.46
N SER A 269 -10.22 -0.48 6.60
CA SER A 269 -11.00 0.40 7.47
C SER A 269 -10.52 0.34 8.91
N ALA A 270 -10.28 1.49 9.54
CA ALA A 270 -9.92 1.61 10.94
C ALA A 270 -11.07 1.17 11.87
N ALA A 271 -12.31 1.12 11.35
CA ALA A 271 -13.50 0.67 12.07
C ALA A 271 -13.58 -0.85 12.26
N LEU A 272 -12.67 -1.64 11.69
CA LEU A 272 -12.71 -3.10 11.77
C LEU A 272 -12.82 -3.64 13.22
N PRO A 273 -12.11 -3.13 14.24
CA PRO A 273 -12.28 -3.61 15.61
C PRO A 273 -13.71 -3.41 16.17
N GLU A 274 -14.49 -2.47 15.64
CA GLU A 274 -15.82 -2.11 16.16
C GLU A 274 -16.89 -3.18 15.85
N TYR A 275 -16.62 -4.15 14.94
CA TYR A 275 -17.54 -5.28 14.77
C TYR A 275 -17.43 -6.29 15.91
N LEU A 276 -16.31 -6.36 16.64
CA LEU A 276 -16.07 -7.39 17.66
C LEU A 276 -17.14 -7.40 18.78
N PRO A 277 -17.55 -6.24 19.36
CA PRO A 277 -18.64 -6.21 20.34
C PRO A 277 -20.00 -6.65 19.77
N VAL A 278 -20.20 -6.56 18.45
CA VAL A 278 -21.41 -7.05 17.77
C VAL A 278 -21.29 -8.55 17.53
N SER A 279 -20.12 -9.02 17.11
CA SER A 279 -19.80 -10.45 16.91
C SER A 279 -20.07 -11.26 18.18
N ASP A 280 -19.74 -10.72 19.35
CA ASP A 280 -19.96 -11.37 20.63
C ASP A 280 -21.45 -11.56 20.98
N LYS A 281 -22.35 -10.77 20.38
CA LYS A 281 -23.80 -10.82 20.66
C LYS A 281 -24.56 -11.80 19.77
N ILE A 282 -23.93 -12.35 18.72
CA ILE A 282 -24.64 -13.08 17.66
C ILE A 282 -24.34 -14.58 17.60
N TRP A 283 -23.36 -15.06 18.38
CA TRP A 283 -23.13 -16.50 18.51
C TRP A 283 -24.16 -17.14 19.45
N LYS A 284 -24.64 -18.34 19.12
CA LYS A 284 -25.59 -19.10 19.97
C LYS A 284 -24.89 -19.97 21.01
N SER A 285 -23.72 -20.46 20.64
CA SER A 285 -22.81 -21.23 21.48
C SER A 285 -21.44 -20.60 21.35
N ASN A 286 -20.71 -20.51 22.47
CA ASN A 286 -19.40 -19.87 22.49
C ASN A 286 -18.48 -20.59 21.49
N PRO A 287 -18.01 -19.89 20.44
CA PRO A 287 -17.17 -20.48 19.40
C PRO A 287 -15.76 -20.86 19.90
#